data_AF-A0A6I7EXL1-F1
#
_entry.id   AF-A0A6I7EXL1-F1
#
_cell.length_a   1.000
_cell.length_b   1.000
_cell.length_c   1.000
_cell.angle_alpha   90.00
_cell.angle_beta   90.00
_cell.angle_gamma   90.00
#
_symmetry.space_group_name_H-M   'P 1'
#
loop_
_entity.id
_entity.type
_entity.pdbx_description
1 polymer ?
#
loop_
_entity_poly.entity_id
_entity_poly.type
_entity_poly.pdbx_seq_one_letter_code
_entity_poly.pdbx_strand_id
1 'polypeptide(L)'
;MYGYSNYNTAKSKVSGEAVEISHNGAAEALAHAKAIEKHVSDSLNKANELKSYVESGRWSGKTRDAFLSYLELIIDLNADMKKALKDHTSSLKHLEKHIGDFSKLSEVKDIQSL
;
A
#
# COMPACT_ATOMS: atom_id res chain seq x y z
N MET A 1 -47.78 -3.82 -16.58
CA MET A 1 -47.03 -2.88 -17.44
C MET A 1 -46.08 -2.12 -16.52
N TYR A 2 -44.79 -2.46 -16.55
CA TYR A 2 -43.77 -1.93 -15.63
C TYR A 2 -43.39 -0.50 -16.03
N GLY A 3 -43.57 0.46 -15.12
CA GLY A 3 -43.08 1.82 -15.27
C GLY A 3 -41.68 1.95 -14.68
N TYR A 4 -40.66 2.05 -15.53
CA TYR A 4 -39.30 2.38 -15.10
C TYR A 4 -39.18 3.90 -14.91
N SER A 5 -38.88 4.32 -13.69
CA SER A 5 -38.53 5.71 -13.38
C SER A 5 -37.11 6.02 -13.84
N ASN A 6 -36.99 7.14 -14.54
CA ASN A 6 -35.78 7.63 -15.17
C ASN A 6 -35.02 8.52 -14.17
N TYR A 7 -33.89 8.04 -13.65
CA TYR A 7 -33.02 8.85 -12.77
C TYR A 7 -31.93 9.51 -13.59
N ASN A 8 -32.20 10.76 -13.99
CA ASN A 8 -31.14 11.70 -14.36
C ASN A 8 -30.48 12.18 -13.06
N THR A 9 -29.29 11.69 -12.76
CA THR A 9 -28.45 12.22 -11.66
C THR A 9 -27.12 12.70 -12.19
N ALA A 10 -26.80 13.93 -11.80
CA ALA A 10 -25.67 14.75 -12.21
C ALA A 10 -24.33 14.02 -12.36
N LYS A 11 -23.57 14.39 -13.41
CA LYS A 11 -22.19 13.96 -13.63
C LYS A 11 -21.30 14.32 -12.44
N SER A 12 -20.95 13.31 -11.65
CA SER A 12 -19.79 13.34 -10.76
C SER A 12 -18.51 13.46 -11.60
N LYS A 13 -17.62 14.39 -11.24
CA LYS A 13 -16.30 14.58 -11.86
C LYS A 13 -15.22 13.64 -11.31
N VAL A 14 -15.61 12.61 -10.57
CA VAL A 14 -14.81 11.39 -10.37
C VAL A 14 -15.53 10.32 -11.16
N SER A 15 -15.09 10.05 -12.40
CA SER A 15 -15.59 8.90 -13.13
C SER A 15 -15.05 7.67 -12.42
N GLY A 16 -15.85 7.10 -11.50
CA GLY A 16 -15.63 5.74 -11.03
C GLY A 16 -15.85 4.82 -12.22
N GLU A 17 -14.83 4.66 -13.07
CA GLU A 17 -14.78 3.55 -14.00
C GLU A 17 -14.82 2.25 -13.19
N ALA A 18 -15.63 1.30 -13.64
CA ALA A 18 -15.62 -0.03 -13.07
C ALA A 18 -14.22 -0.63 -13.31
N VAL A 19 -13.42 -0.74 -12.25
CA VAL A 19 -12.10 -1.38 -12.32
C VAL A 19 -12.30 -2.88 -12.20
N GLU A 20 -12.07 -3.60 -13.30
CA GLU A 20 -11.98 -5.06 -13.24
C GLU A 20 -10.69 -5.48 -12.55
N ILE A 21 -10.82 -6.29 -11.49
CA ILE A 21 -9.67 -6.83 -10.76
C ILE A 21 -9.37 -8.21 -11.33
N SER A 22 -8.32 -8.30 -12.15
CA SER A 22 -7.81 -9.57 -12.65
C SER A 22 -6.78 -10.19 -11.69
N HIS A 23 -6.60 -11.50 -11.76
CA HIS A 23 -5.57 -12.21 -10.99
C HIS A 23 -4.17 -11.65 -11.27
N ASN A 24 -3.83 -11.44 -12.54
CA ASN A 24 -2.53 -10.88 -12.92
C ASN A 24 -2.36 -9.44 -12.41
N GLY A 25 -3.38 -8.60 -12.51
CA GLY A 25 -3.35 -7.24 -11.97
C GLY A 25 -3.17 -7.22 -10.44
N ALA A 26 -3.83 -8.13 -9.72
CA ALA A 26 -3.65 -8.28 -8.27
C ALA A 26 -2.23 -8.75 -7.90
N ALA A 27 -1.67 -9.69 -8.67
CA ALA A 27 -0.31 -10.19 -8.47
C ALA A 27 0.76 -9.10 -8.74
N GLU A 28 0.60 -8.32 -9.81
CA GLU A 28 1.47 -7.18 -10.13
C GLU A 28 1.40 -6.08 -9.06
N ALA A 29 0.18 -5.70 -8.64
CA ALA A 29 -0.02 -4.74 -7.56
C ALA A 29 0.64 -5.21 -6.25
N LEU A 30 0.51 -6.50 -5.92
CA LEU A 30 1.17 -7.09 -4.76
C LEU A 30 2.71 -7.04 -4.87
N ALA A 31 3.27 -7.30 -6.06
CA ALA A 31 4.70 -7.22 -6.29
C ALA A 31 5.23 -5.78 -6.10
N HIS A 32 4.52 -4.79 -6.65
CA HIS A 32 4.85 -3.38 -6.46
C HIS A 32 4.73 -2.95 -4.99
N ALA A 33 3.66 -3.35 -4.30
CA ALA A 33 3.49 -3.04 -2.88
C ALA A 33 4.64 -3.57 -2.02
N LYS A 34 5.06 -4.83 -2.25
CA LYS A 34 6.24 -5.42 -1.57
C LYS A 34 7.53 -4.65 -1.86
N ALA A 35 7.73 -4.22 -3.11
CA ALA A 35 8.92 -3.45 -3.48
C ALA A 35 8.95 -2.09 -2.76
N ILE A 36 7.82 -1.38 -2.74
CA ILE A 36 7.69 -0.10 -2.04
C ILE A 36 7.91 -0.27 -0.53
N GLU A 37 7.26 -1.26 0.09
CA GLU A 37 7.44 -1.59 1.51
C GLU A 37 8.91 -1.86 1.86
N LYS A 38 9.62 -2.59 1.00
CA LYS A 38 11.06 -2.83 1.14
C LYS A 38 11.85 -1.53 1.06
N HIS A 39 11.62 -0.70 0.04
CA HIS A 39 12.36 0.55 -0.14
C HIS A 39 12.16 1.55 1.00
N VAL A 40 10.95 1.65 1.55
CA VAL A 40 10.66 2.48 2.73
C VAL A 40 11.35 1.91 3.96
N SER A 41 11.34 0.58 4.14
CA SER A 41 12.07 -0.07 5.24
C SER A 41 13.59 0.16 5.15
N ASP A 42 14.17 0.06 3.96
CA ASP A 42 15.59 0.30 3.73
C ASP A 42 15.95 1.78 3.99
N SER A 43 15.07 2.71 3.57
CA SER A 43 15.25 4.15 3.81
C SER A 43 15.19 4.49 5.30
N LEU A 44 14.25 3.90 6.04
CA LEU A 44 14.16 4.04 7.49
C LEU A 44 15.42 3.53 8.20
N ASN A 45 15.93 2.37 7.81
CA ASN A 45 17.15 1.81 8.38
C ASN A 45 18.35 2.74 8.15
N LYS A 46 18.55 3.22 6.91
CA LYS A 46 19.61 4.16 6.57
C LYS A 46 19.50 5.49 7.32
N ALA A 47 18.28 6.00 7.51
CA ALA A 47 18.06 7.22 8.28
C ALA A 47 18.46 7.04 9.76
N ASN A 48 18.13 5.90 10.37
CA ASN A 48 18.54 5.56 11.74
C ASN A 48 20.06 5.37 11.87
N GLU A 49 20.69 4.73 10.89
CA GLU A 49 22.15 4.60 10.84
C GLU A 49 22.83 5.97 10.75
N LEU A 50 22.33 6.85 9.87
CA LEU A 50 22.83 8.22 9.73
C LEU A 50 22.65 9.03 11.02
N LYS A 51 21.50 8.89 11.69
CA LYS A 51 21.24 9.53 12.97
C LYS A 51 22.30 9.11 14.00
N SER A 52 22.49 7.80 14.15
CA SER A 52 23.46 7.21 15.09
C SER A 52 24.89 7.68 14.79
N TYR A 53 25.26 7.72 13.51
CA TYR A 53 26.56 8.23 13.07
C TYR A 53 26.77 9.69 13.48
N VAL A 54 25.78 10.56 13.21
CA VAL A 54 25.86 11.98 13.56
C VAL A 54 25.89 12.20 15.08
N GLU A 55 25.09 11.47 15.85
CA GLU A 55 25.05 11.54 17.32
C GLU A 55 26.38 11.08 17.95
N SER A 56 27.04 10.06 17.38
CA SER A 56 28.34 9.56 17.86
C SER A 56 29.55 10.41 17.42
N GLY A 57 29.35 11.33 16.47
CA GLY A 57 30.40 12.12 15.86
C GLY A 57 30.89 13.27 16.75
N ARG A 58 31.99 13.90 16.31
CA ARG A 58 32.52 15.13 16.94
C ARG A 58 31.76 16.39 16.56
N TRP A 59 30.84 16.30 15.59
CA TRP A 59 30.05 17.44 15.14
C TRP A 59 29.14 17.92 16.28
N SER A 60 29.03 19.24 16.44
CA SER A 60 28.24 19.88 17.49
C SER A 60 27.76 21.28 17.07
N GLY A 61 26.85 21.84 17.86
CA GLY A 61 26.29 23.17 17.65
C GLY A 61 24.94 23.17 16.93
N LYS A 62 24.33 24.36 16.84
CA LYS A 62 22.94 24.55 16.39
C LYS A 62 22.62 23.95 15.02
N THR A 63 23.58 23.94 14.10
CA THR A 63 23.40 23.33 12.77
C THR A 63 23.21 21.82 12.85
N ARG A 64 23.96 21.14 13.74
CA ARG A 64 23.77 19.71 13.99
C ARG A 64 22.40 19.44 14.58
N ASP A 65 22.00 20.22 15.57
CA ASP A 65 20.74 20.00 16.27
C ASP A 65 19.55 20.21 15.33
N ALA A 66 19.62 21.22 14.44
CA ALA A 66 18.63 21.42 13.38
C ALA A 66 18.63 20.26 12.37
N PHE A 67 19.80 19.78 11.94
CA PHE A 67 19.90 18.61 11.06
C PHE A 67 19.26 17.36 11.68
N LEU A 68 19.57 17.07 12.94
CA LEU A 68 18.99 15.93 13.66
C LEU A 68 17.48 16.06 13.79
N SER A 69 16.96 17.27 14.07
CA SER A 69 15.52 17.51 14.16
C SER A 69 14.80 17.20 12.83
N TYR A 70 15.38 17.61 11.69
CA TYR A 70 14.81 17.26 10.38
C TYR A 70 14.94 15.77 10.06
N LEU A 71 16.05 15.14 10.46
CA LEU A 71 16.26 13.71 10.26
C LEU A 71 15.26 12.88 11.08
N GLU A 72 14.95 13.30 12.30
CA GLU A 72 13.93 12.68 13.16
C GLU A 72 12.55 12.73 12.52
N LEU A 73 12.14 13.88 11.95
CA LEU A 73 10.89 13.98 11.19
C LEU A 73 10.86 13.00 10.01
N ILE A 74 11.96 12.84 9.29
CA ILE A 74 12.07 11.88 8.18
C ILE A 74 11.96 10.43 8.68
N ILE A 75 12.55 10.12 9.85
CA ILE A 75 12.47 8.80 10.48
C ILE A 75 11.01 8.49 10.84
N ASP A 76 10.32 9.42 11.52
CA ASP A 76 8.93 9.25 11.94
C ASP A 76 8.00 9.05 10.74
N LEU A 77 8.14 9.87 9.70
CA LEU A 77 7.37 9.74 8.46
C LEU A 77 7.58 8.38 7.79
N ASN A 78 8.83 7.91 7.69
CA ASN A 78 9.11 6.60 7.10
C ASN A 78 8.58 5.44 7.97
N ALA A 79 8.59 5.58 9.29
CA ALA A 79 8.02 4.57 10.19
C ALA A 79 6.49 4.45 10.01
N ASP A 80 5.80 5.58 9.90
CA ASP A 80 4.36 5.62 9.63
C ASP A 80 4.02 5.06 8.25
N MET A 81 4.77 5.45 7.21
CA MET A 81 4.62 4.91 5.87
C MET A 81 4.83 3.40 5.83
N LYS A 82 5.86 2.89 6.51
CA LYS A 82 6.12 1.45 6.59
C LYS A 82 4.94 0.70 7.20
N LYS A 83 4.34 1.24 8.26
CA LYS A 83 3.16 0.63 8.91
C LYS A 83 1.97 0.59 7.95
N ALA A 84 1.65 1.71 7.31
CA ALA A 84 0.53 1.78 6.35
C ALA A 84 0.74 0.87 5.14
N LEU A 85 1.97 0.79 4.62
CA LEU A 85 2.31 -0.08 3.49
C LEU A 85 2.19 -1.56 3.85
N LYS A 86 2.52 -1.96 5.08
CA LYS A 86 2.34 -3.35 5.53
C LYS A 86 0.87 -3.77 5.48
N ASP A 87 -0.04 -2.90 5.93
CA ASP A 87 -1.48 -3.16 5.89
C ASP A 87 -1.99 -3.24 4.45
N HIS A 88 -1.48 -2.37 3.58
CA HIS A 88 -1.78 -2.38 2.14
C HIS A 88 -1.29 -3.66 1.44
N THR A 89 -0.02 -4.05 1.65
CA THR A 89 0.56 -5.30 1.14
C THR A 89 -0.22 -6.51 1.62
N SER A 90 -0.64 -6.53 2.89
CA SER A 90 -1.44 -7.63 3.45
C SER A 90 -2.81 -7.73 2.77
N SER A 91 -3.45 -6.59 2.50
CA SER A 91 -4.76 -6.55 1.84
C SER A 91 -4.67 -7.08 0.41
N LEU A 92 -3.65 -6.66 -0.35
CA LEU A 92 -3.39 -7.17 -1.70
C LEU A 92 -3.05 -8.67 -1.71
N LYS A 93 -2.30 -9.14 -0.71
CA LYS A 93 -2.00 -10.56 -0.55
C LYS A 93 -3.26 -11.40 -0.31
N HIS A 94 -4.18 -10.90 0.51
CA HIS A 94 -5.46 -11.58 0.72
C HIS A 94 -6.31 -11.57 -0.56
N LEU A 95 -6.38 -10.43 -1.26
CA LEU A 95 -7.12 -10.31 -2.51
C LEU A 95 -6.61 -11.28 -3.58
N GLU A 96 -5.30 -11.30 -3.83
CA GLU A 96 -4.68 -12.21 -4.82
C GLU A 96 -4.97 -13.67 -4.47
N LYS A 97 -4.81 -14.06 -3.20
CA LYS A 97 -5.16 -15.39 -2.72
C LYS A 97 -6.64 -15.73 -2.93
N HIS A 98 -7.55 -14.81 -2.58
CA HIS A 98 -8.98 -15.04 -2.75
C HIS A 98 -9.37 -15.24 -4.22
N ILE A 99 -8.80 -14.45 -5.14
CA ILE A 99 -9.03 -14.62 -6.58
C ILE A 99 -8.51 -15.99 -7.04
N GLY A 100 -7.29 -16.37 -6.64
CA GLY A 100 -6.68 -17.64 -7.02
C GLY A 100 -7.36 -18.88 -6.42
N ASP A 101 -7.98 -18.74 -5.25
CA ASP A 101 -8.68 -19.84 -4.56
C ASP A 101 -10.17 -19.93 -4.91
N PHE A 102 -10.76 -18.88 -5.51
CA PHE A 102 -12.20 -18.82 -5.81
C PHE A 102 -12.68 -20.01 -6.65
N SER A 103 -11.97 -20.33 -7.74
CA SER A 103 -12.30 -21.47 -8.61
C SER A 103 -12.07 -22.85 -7.95
N LYS A 104 -11.40 -22.88 -6.80
CA LYS A 104 -11.11 -24.13 -6.07
C LYS A 104 -12.20 -24.46 -5.05
N LEU A 105 -13.07 -23.51 -4.71
CA LEU A 105 -14.19 -23.69 -3.78
C LEU A 105 -15.14 -24.77 -4.30
N SER A 106 -15.59 -25.64 -3.40
CA SER A 106 -16.51 -26.75 -3.70
C SER A 106 -17.75 -26.27 -4.42
N GLU A 107 -18.36 -25.21 -3.93
CA GLU A 107 -19.60 -24.61 -4.42
C GLU A 107 -19.44 -24.08 -5.86
N VAL A 108 -18.27 -23.50 -6.17
CA VAL A 108 -17.97 -23.01 -7.52
C VAL A 108 -17.78 -24.17 -8.49
N LYS A 109 -17.09 -25.24 -8.06
CA LYS A 109 -16.92 -26.46 -8.85
C LYS A 109 -18.26 -27.15 -9.13
N ASP A 110 -19.13 -27.21 -8.12
CA ASP A 110 -20.46 -27.80 -8.24
C ASP A 110 -21.28 -27.03 -9.29
N ILE A 111 -21.27 -25.69 -9.25
CA ILE A 111 -21.96 -24.84 -10.24
C ILE A 111 -21.36 -25.00 -11.63
N GLN A 112 -20.04 -25.09 -11.77
CA GLN A 112 -19.38 -25.29 -13.07
C GLN A 112 -19.64 -26.66 -13.70
N SER A 113 -20.11 -27.63 -12.90
CA SER A 113 -20.42 -28.99 -13.35
C SER A 113 -21.89 -29.19 -13.77
N LEU A 114 -22.74 -28.17 -13.60
CA LEU A 114 -24.14 -28.12 -14.07
C LEU A 114 -24.22 -27.66 -15.53
#